data_AF-A0A842Q4V2-F1
#
_entry.id   AF-A0A842Q4V2-F1
#
_cell.length_a   1.000
_cell.length_b   1.000
_cell.length_c   1.000
_cell.angle_alpha   90.00
_cell.angle_beta   90.00
_cell.angle_gamma   90.00
#
_symmetry.space_group_name_H-M   'P 1'
#
loop_
_entity.id
_entity.type
_entity.pdbx_description
1 polymer ?
#
loop_
_entity_poly.entity_id
_entity_poly.type
_entity_poly.pdbx_seq_one_letter_code
_entity_poly.pdbx_strand_id
1 'polypeptide(L)'
;MSTNKLKIDTDAAEAAAVIRAGLIAKAYDKLKNNTLKSKKVFDRPLTLSEKIIIGHLDEEMYSYLDKEILFPGKSYVFLRPDRVALQDVTGQMTILQFMQAGIERARVPTTVHCEHLIKARLGSEIDT
;
A
#
# COMPACT_ATOMS: atom_id res chain seq x y z
N MET A 1 8.70 -27.61 34.33
CA MET A 1 8.70 -27.26 32.90
C MET A 1 8.42 -25.77 32.80
N SER A 2 9.45 -24.97 32.49
CA SER A 2 9.36 -23.51 32.46
C SER A 2 8.61 -23.06 31.20
N THR A 3 7.55 -22.28 31.38
CA THR A 3 6.80 -21.66 30.28
C THR A 3 7.60 -20.47 29.75
N ASN A 4 8.24 -20.66 28.59
CA ASN A 4 8.82 -19.57 27.81
C ASN A 4 7.67 -18.70 27.28
N LYS A 5 7.26 -17.68 28.04
CA LYS A 5 6.49 -16.56 27.48
C LYS A 5 7.42 -15.81 26.53
N LEU A 6 7.12 -15.85 25.23
CA LEU A 6 7.66 -14.89 24.27
C LEU A 6 7.39 -13.49 24.83
N LYS A 7 8.44 -12.80 25.29
CA LYS A 7 8.37 -11.37 25.53
C LYS A 7 8.23 -10.71 24.17
N ILE A 8 7.04 -10.21 23.88
CA ILE A 8 6.84 -9.29 22.76
C ILE A 8 7.57 -8.01 23.18
N ASP A 9 8.62 -7.64 22.44
CA ASP A 9 9.32 -6.37 22.64
C ASP A 9 8.32 -5.23 22.41
N THR A 10 7.87 -4.65 23.52
CA THR A 10 6.83 -3.62 23.56
C THR A 10 7.30 -2.31 22.89
N ASP A 11 8.61 -2.04 22.94
CA ASP A 11 9.25 -0.88 22.30
C ASP A 11 9.17 -0.93 20.76
N ALA A 12 9.28 -2.13 20.15
CA ALA A 12 9.20 -2.29 18.71
C ALA A 12 7.76 -2.10 18.17
N ALA A 13 6.77 -2.54 18.95
CA ALA A 13 5.36 -2.39 18.60
C ALA A 13 4.91 -0.91 18.66
N GLU A 14 5.41 -0.17 19.66
CA GLU A 14 5.15 1.25 19.84
C GLU A 14 5.83 2.09 18.74
N ALA A 15 7.08 1.79 18.40
CA ALA A 15 7.77 2.40 17.26
C ALA A 15 7.03 2.16 15.93
N ALA A 16 6.53 0.96 15.70
CA ALA A 16 5.73 0.64 14.51
C ALA A 16 4.38 1.39 14.47
N ALA A 17 3.75 1.65 15.63
CA ALA A 17 2.53 2.47 15.72
C ALA A 17 2.80 3.94 15.35
N VAL A 18 3.89 4.53 15.87
CA VAL A 18 4.31 5.90 15.53
C VAL A 18 4.63 6.04 14.05
N ILE A 19 5.35 5.07 13.46
CA ILE A 19 5.64 5.04 12.02
C ILE A 19 4.34 4.97 11.20
N ARG A 20 3.37 4.14 11.60
CA ARG A 20 2.06 4.04 10.93
C ARG A 20 1.28 5.35 10.98
N ALA A 21 1.19 5.97 12.15
CA ALA A 21 0.53 7.27 12.29
C ALA A 21 1.18 8.35 11.41
N GLY A 22 2.52 8.37 11.35
CA GLY A 22 3.26 9.27 10.48
C GLY A 22 3.04 9.01 8.98
N LEU A 23 2.92 7.75 8.57
CA LEU A 23 2.61 7.39 7.18
C LEU A 23 1.22 7.88 6.77
N ILE A 24 0.22 7.66 7.64
CA ILE A 24 -1.17 8.08 7.41
C ILE A 24 -1.26 9.60 7.31
N ALA A 25 -0.64 10.33 8.24
CA ALA A 25 -0.62 11.79 8.22
C ALA A 25 -0.04 12.32 6.89
N LYS A 26 1.11 11.78 6.46
CA LYS A 26 1.75 12.15 5.18
C LYS A 26 0.85 11.86 3.97
N ALA A 27 0.16 10.72 3.96
CA ALA A 27 -0.75 10.37 2.87
C ALA A 27 -1.91 11.38 2.78
N TYR A 28 -2.51 11.76 3.90
CA TYR A 28 -3.57 12.78 3.92
C TYR A 28 -3.08 14.17 3.53
N ASP A 29 -1.88 14.57 3.96
CA ASP A 29 -1.27 15.83 3.54
C ASP A 29 -1.00 15.85 2.03
N LYS A 30 -0.47 14.75 1.48
CA LYS A 30 -0.26 14.59 0.03
C LYS A 30 -1.58 14.67 -0.73
N LEU A 31 -2.59 13.92 -0.30
CA LEU A 31 -3.94 13.94 -0.88
C LEU A 31 -4.53 15.35 -0.90
N LYS A 32 -4.45 16.07 0.22
CA LYS A 32 -4.96 17.44 0.34
C LYS A 32 -4.26 18.38 -0.64
N ASN A 33 -2.93 18.39 -0.63
CA ASN A 33 -2.13 19.28 -1.48
C ASN A 33 -2.36 19.01 -2.97
N ASN A 34 -2.35 17.74 -3.37
CA ASN A 34 -2.43 17.36 -4.76
C ASN A 34 -3.85 17.46 -5.32
N THR A 35 -4.88 17.23 -4.51
CA THR A 35 -6.28 17.48 -4.90
C THR A 35 -6.56 18.98 -5.10
N LEU A 36 -5.93 19.85 -4.29
CA LEU A 36 -6.07 21.30 -4.48
C LEU A 36 -5.40 21.79 -5.77
N LYS A 37 -4.24 21.22 -6.12
CA LYS A 37 -3.57 21.48 -7.40
C LYS A 37 -4.46 21.06 -8.58
N SER A 38 -5.03 19.84 -8.51
CA SER A 38 -5.81 19.30 -9.62
C SER A 38 -7.16 19.97 -9.82
N LYS A 39 -7.79 20.53 -8.77
CA LYS A 39 -9.00 21.36 -8.93
C LYS A 39 -8.80 22.56 -9.86
N LYS A 40 -7.57 23.09 -9.97
CA LYS A 40 -7.27 24.19 -10.91
C LYS A 40 -7.21 23.72 -12.36
N VAL A 41 -6.93 22.43 -12.57
CA VAL A 41 -6.82 21.80 -13.89
C VAL A 41 -8.17 21.27 -14.34
N PHE A 42 -8.89 20.56 -13.47
CA PHE A 42 -10.20 19.99 -13.76
C PHE A 42 -11.31 20.95 -13.36
N ASP A 43 -11.98 21.53 -14.33
CA ASP A 43 -13.12 22.45 -14.14
C ASP A 43 -14.43 21.69 -13.85
N ARG A 44 -14.36 20.72 -12.93
CA ARG A 44 -15.50 19.92 -12.48
C ARG A 44 -15.23 19.32 -11.10
N PRO A 45 -16.28 18.92 -10.36
CA PRO A 45 -16.11 18.11 -9.17
C PRO A 45 -15.41 16.77 -9.48
N LEU A 46 -14.51 16.38 -8.58
CA LEU A 46 -13.83 15.07 -8.60
C LEU A 46 -14.50 14.10 -7.63
N THR A 47 -14.70 12.87 -8.08
CA THR A 47 -15.14 11.73 -7.27
C THR A 47 -14.10 11.37 -6.22
N LEU A 48 -14.47 10.56 -5.22
CA LEU A 48 -13.53 10.10 -4.19
C LEU A 48 -12.37 9.30 -4.82
N SER A 49 -12.67 8.37 -5.72
CA SER A 49 -11.66 7.55 -6.40
C SER A 49 -10.69 8.41 -7.21
N GLU A 50 -11.19 9.42 -7.93
CA GLU A 50 -10.34 10.37 -8.65
C GLU A 50 -9.43 11.16 -7.72
N LYS A 51 -9.94 11.63 -6.58
CA LYS A 51 -9.11 12.32 -5.57
C LYS A 51 -8.02 11.41 -5.02
N ILE A 52 -8.33 10.15 -4.76
CA ILE A 52 -7.33 9.17 -4.29
C ILE A 52 -6.27 8.93 -5.35
N ILE A 53 -6.65 8.63 -6.59
CA ILE A 53 -5.71 8.38 -7.70
C ILE A 53 -4.86 9.62 -7.95
N ILE A 54 -5.50 10.79 -8.11
CA ILE A 54 -4.81 12.06 -8.35
C ILE A 54 -3.92 12.43 -7.17
N GLY A 55 -4.28 12.10 -5.93
CA GLY A 55 -3.44 12.34 -4.77
C GLY A 55 -2.13 11.54 -4.77
N HIS A 56 -2.13 10.37 -5.41
CA HIS A 56 -1.00 9.44 -5.43
C HIS A 56 -0.27 9.38 -6.78
N LEU A 57 -0.51 10.34 -7.68
CA LEU A 57 0.31 10.46 -8.88
C LEU A 57 1.78 10.65 -8.52
N ASP A 58 2.64 10.19 -9.42
CA ASP A 58 4.06 10.52 -9.38
C ASP A 58 4.25 12.05 -9.47
N GLU A 59 5.27 12.57 -8.77
CA GLU A 59 5.52 14.01 -8.74
C GLU A 59 5.80 14.58 -10.13
N GLU A 60 6.47 13.81 -11.00
CA GLU A 60 6.76 14.20 -12.38
C GLU A 60 5.47 14.40 -13.18
N MET A 61 4.42 13.60 -12.91
CA MET A 61 3.12 13.72 -13.59
C MET A 61 2.41 15.03 -13.32
N TYR A 62 2.64 15.69 -12.18
CA TYR A 62 1.99 16.98 -11.92
C TYR A 62 2.51 18.11 -12.83
N SER A 63 3.73 17.98 -13.35
CA SER A 63 4.35 19.02 -14.18
C SER A 63 3.70 19.17 -15.56
N TYR A 64 3.09 18.08 -16.05
CA TYR A 64 2.36 18.04 -17.32
C TYR A 64 0.87 17.73 -17.14
N LEU A 65 0.33 17.84 -15.92
CA LEU A 65 -1.06 17.51 -15.64
C LEU A 65 -2.03 18.40 -16.42
N ASP A 66 -2.76 17.83 -17.37
CA ASP A 66 -3.82 18.51 -18.12
C ASP A 66 -5.07 17.62 -18.29
N LYS A 67 -6.21 18.24 -18.60
CA LYS A 67 -7.48 17.60 -18.95
C LYS A 67 -7.33 16.57 -20.07
N GLU A 68 -6.38 16.78 -20.99
CA GLU A 68 -6.12 15.88 -22.11
C GLU A 68 -5.25 14.66 -21.74
N ILE A 69 -4.61 14.66 -20.57
CA ILE A 69 -3.72 13.55 -20.16
C ILE A 69 -4.45 12.55 -19.27
N LEU A 70 -5.48 12.96 -18.54
CA LEU A 70 -6.21 12.11 -17.60
C LEU A 70 -7.62 11.80 -18.11
N PHE A 71 -7.69 10.90 -19.09
CA PHE A 71 -8.95 10.33 -19.58
C PHE A 71 -9.24 8.99 -18.87
N PRO A 72 -10.33 8.89 -18.09
CA PRO A 72 -10.74 7.64 -17.47
C PRO A 72 -10.88 6.52 -18.51
N GLY A 73 -10.24 5.38 -18.25
CA GLY A 73 -10.29 4.21 -19.13
C GLY A 73 -9.44 4.32 -20.42
N LYS A 74 -8.70 5.41 -20.64
CA LYS A 74 -7.81 5.57 -21.80
C LYS A 74 -6.36 5.83 -21.41
N SER A 75 -6.14 6.66 -20.39
CA SER A 75 -4.81 7.11 -20.03
C SER A 75 -4.11 6.14 -19.08
N TYR A 76 -2.82 5.93 -19.30
CA TYR A 76 -1.93 5.36 -18.29
C TYR A 76 -1.52 6.44 -17.29
N VAL A 77 -1.52 6.07 -16.01
CA VAL A 77 -1.09 6.94 -14.92
C VAL A 77 0.01 6.28 -14.12
N PHE A 78 1.03 7.04 -13.79
CA PHE A 78 2.10 6.61 -12.91
C PHE A 78 1.72 6.98 -11.48
N LEU A 79 1.64 5.96 -10.64
CA LEU A 79 1.22 6.08 -9.25
C LEU A 79 2.38 5.73 -8.32
N ARG A 80 2.32 6.28 -7.11
CA ARG A 80 3.16 5.94 -5.97
C ARG A 80 2.30 5.33 -4.87
N PRO A 81 2.07 4.00 -4.88
CA PRO A 81 1.34 3.32 -3.81
C PRO A 81 2.06 3.48 -2.47
N ASP A 82 1.32 3.61 -1.38
CA ASP A 82 1.92 3.79 -0.04
C ASP A 82 2.40 2.49 0.60
N ARG A 83 1.87 1.34 0.18
CA ARG A 83 2.23 0.02 0.69
C ARG A 83 1.93 -1.08 -0.32
N VAL A 84 2.54 -2.25 -0.10
CA VAL A 84 2.26 -3.48 -0.86
C VAL A 84 1.79 -4.57 0.11
N ALA A 85 0.80 -5.35 -0.30
CA ALA A 85 0.37 -6.56 0.40
C ALA A 85 0.45 -7.73 -0.57
N LEU A 86 1.14 -8.79 -0.16
CA LEU A 86 1.24 -10.03 -0.90
C LEU A 86 0.54 -11.13 -0.12
N GLN A 87 0.00 -12.11 -0.84
CA GLN A 87 -0.48 -13.36 -0.27
C GLN A 87 0.51 -14.50 -0.58
N ASP A 88 0.40 -15.65 0.09
CA ASP A 88 1.36 -16.76 0.05
C ASP A 88 1.36 -17.63 -1.23
N VAL A 89 0.34 -17.53 -2.07
CA VAL A 89 0.26 -18.15 -3.41
C VAL A 89 0.96 -17.30 -4.48
N THR A 90 0.74 -15.99 -4.54
CA THR A 90 1.29 -15.06 -5.55
C THR A 90 2.57 -14.39 -5.08
N GLY A 91 2.70 -14.16 -3.78
CA GLY A 91 3.84 -13.47 -3.17
C GLY A 91 5.16 -14.21 -3.36
N GLN A 92 5.13 -15.54 -3.48
CA GLN A 92 6.33 -16.34 -3.78
C GLN A 92 7.02 -15.86 -5.05
N MET A 93 6.28 -15.74 -6.15
CA MET A 93 6.83 -15.30 -7.43
C MET A 93 7.24 -13.82 -7.41
N THR A 94 6.47 -12.96 -6.72
CA THR A 94 6.85 -11.55 -6.56
C THR A 94 8.18 -11.40 -5.82
N ILE A 95 8.40 -12.17 -4.76
CA ILE A 95 9.66 -12.15 -4.00
C ILE A 95 10.83 -12.63 -4.87
N LEU A 96 10.64 -13.72 -5.62
CA LEU A 96 11.69 -14.22 -6.53
C LEU A 96 12.06 -13.19 -7.60
N GLN A 97 11.08 -12.53 -8.22
CA GLN A 97 11.33 -11.47 -9.18
C GLN A 97 12.03 -10.26 -8.53
N PHE A 98 11.64 -9.91 -7.31
CA PHE A 98 12.27 -8.83 -6.55
C PHE A 98 13.75 -9.11 -6.26
N MET A 99 14.07 -10.36 -5.87
CA MET A 99 15.46 -10.82 -5.69
C MET A 99 16.24 -10.80 -7.00
N GLN A 100 15.62 -11.24 -8.11
CA GLN A 100 16.26 -11.25 -9.43
C GLN A 100 16.53 -9.83 -9.96
N ALA A 101 15.73 -8.84 -9.56
CA ALA A 101 15.93 -7.44 -9.92
C ALA A 101 17.16 -6.80 -9.22
N GLY A 102 17.82 -7.51 -8.28
CA GLY A 102 18.99 -7.01 -7.57
C GLY A 102 18.68 -5.87 -6.59
N ILE A 103 17.43 -5.74 -6.14
CA ILE A 103 17.00 -4.71 -5.21
C ILE A 103 17.18 -5.22 -3.78
N GLU A 104 18.01 -4.56 -2.97
CA GLU A 104 18.35 -5.03 -1.62
C GLU A 104 17.17 -5.01 -0.64
N ARG A 105 16.25 -4.04 -0.78
CA ARG A 105 15.13 -3.86 0.16
C ARG A 105 13.91 -3.19 -0.48
N ALA A 106 12.73 -3.53 0.02
CA ALA A 106 11.49 -2.87 -0.38
C ALA A 106 11.51 -1.38 -0.05
N ARG A 107 10.98 -0.56 -0.96
CA ARG A 107 10.96 0.91 -0.82
C ARG A 107 9.77 1.44 0.00
N VAL A 108 8.69 0.68 0.05
CA VAL A 108 7.48 0.98 0.83
C VAL A 108 7.20 -0.17 1.78
N PRO A 109 6.41 0.05 2.85
CA PRO A 109 5.96 -1.04 3.72
C PRO A 109 5.32 -2.17 2.91
N THR A 110 5.87 -3.38 3.04
CA THR A 110 5.41 -4.56 2.33
C THR A 110 5.11 -5.67 3.33
N THR A 111 3.93 -6.27 3.25
CA THR A 111 3.53 -7.42 4.09
C THR A 111 3.26 -8.66 3.24
N VAL A 112 3.54 -9.83 3.79
CA VAL A 112 3.16 -11.12 3.21
C VAL A 112 2.19 -11.80 4.17
N HIS A 113 1.03 -12.17 3.67
CA HIS A 113 -0.04 -12.83 4.43
C HIS A 113 -0.03 -14.33 4.09
N CYS A 114 0.29 -15.17 5.08
CA CYS A 114 0.36 -16.62 4.94
C CYS A 114 -0.97 -17.25 5.37
N GLU A 115 -1.94 -17.27 4.47
CA GLU A 115 -3.32 -17.64 4.81
C GLU A 115 -3.96 -18.63 3.82
N HIS A 116 -3.36 -18.87 2.65
CA HIS A 116 -3.97 -19.71 1.60
C HIS A 116 -3.44 -21.15 1.59
N LEU A 117 -2.20 -21.37 2.04
CA LEU A 117 -1.55 -22.68 1.96
C LEU A 117 -1.71 -23.54 3.22
N ILE A 118 -2.39 -23.02 4.24
CA ILE A 118 -2.74 -23.77 5.45
C ILE A 118 -4.04 -24.52 5.19
N LYS A 119 -3.97 -25.85 5.10
CA LYS A 119 -5.16 -26.70 4.95
C LYS A 119 -5.65 -27.17 6.31
N ALA A 120 -6.94 -27.01 6.58
CA ALA A 120 -7.58 -27.62 7.73
C ALA A 120 -7.53 -29.15 7.62
N ARG A 121 -6.95 -29.82 8.63
CA ARG A 121 -6.88 -31.30 8.71
C ARG A 121 -8.15 -31.91 9.30
N LEU A 122 -8.79 -31.17 10.20
CA LEU A 122 -10.00 -31.56 10.91
C LEU A 122 -11.06 -30.50 10.63
N GLY A 123 -12.31 -30.93 10.43
CA GLY A 123 -13.46 -30.02 10.29
C GLY A 123 -13.90 -29.47 11.65
N SER A 124 -14.88 -28.57 11.65
CA SER A 124 -15.40 -27.95 12.87
C SER A 124 -16.09 -28.91 13.84
N GLU A 125 -16.44 -30.12 13.39
CA GLU A 125 -17.23 -31.08 14.18
C GLU A 125 -16.51 -31.54 15.47
N ILE A 126 -15.18 -31.49 15.51
CA ILE A 126 -14.38 -31.89 16.69
C ILE A 126 -14.24 -30.72 17.69
N ASP A 127 -14.68 -29.52 17.30
CA ASP A 127 -14.64 -28.28 18.11
C ASP A 127 -15.99 -28.01 18.82
N THR A 128 -16.96 -28.92 18.68
CA THR A 128 -18.29 -28.95 19.33
C THR A 128 -18.38 -30.10 20.32
#